data_AF-R4K1F7-F1
#
_entry.id   AF-R4K1F7-F1
#
_cell.length_a   1.000
_cell.length_b   1.000
_cell.length_c   1.000
_cell.angle_alpha   90.00
_cell.angle_beta   90.00
_cell.angle_gamma   90.00
#
_symmetry.space_group_name_H-M   'P 1'
#
loop_
_entity.id
_entity.type
_entity.pdbx_description
1 polymer ?
#
loop_
_entity_poly.entity_id
_entity_poly.type
_entity_poly.pdbx_seq_one_letter_code
_entity_poly.pdbx_strand_id
1 'polypeptide(L)'
;MMALFDSLSPKELVILESLVALTLTEGKSSTDNNVLGNFLTAVSGIILSIAAQQQNLESLKEKEKQIQDLQKQIKKLKNDL
;
A
#
# COMPACT_ATOMS: atom_id res chain seq x y z
N MET A 1 -2.17 1.19 -12.83
CA MET A 1 -0.70 1.21 -12.92
C MET A 1 -0.26 2.66 -12.84
N MET A 2 0.52 3.01 -11.83
CA MET A 2 1.16 4.33 -11.74
C MET A 2 2.41 4.33 -12.62
N ALA A 3 2.20 4.21 -13.94
CA ALA A 3 3.26 4.02 -14.92
C ALA A 3 4.37 5.09 -14.88
N LEU A 4 4.08 6.25 -14.28
CA LEU A 4 5.03 7.35 -14.09
C LEU A 4 6.08 7.05 -13.00
N PHE A 5 5.71 6.37 -11.92
CA PHE A 5 6.64 6.07 -10.82
C PHE A 5 7.37 4.74 -11.03
N ASP A 6 6.80 3.83 -11.81
CA ASP A 6 7.39 2.50 -12.09
C ASP A 6 8.70 2.59 -12.90
N SER A 7 8.95 3.71 -13.60
CA SER A 7 10.17 3.92 -14.42
C SER A 7 11.30 4.66 -13.71
N LEU A 8 11.07 5.17 -12.49
CA LEU A 8 12.07 5.92 -11.74
C LEU A 8 12.87 4.99 -10.82
N SER A 9 14.19 5.14 -10.80
CA SER A 9 15.00 4.55 -9.74
C SER A 9 14.66 5.18 -8.38
N PRO A 10 14.95 4.50 -7.26
CA PRO A 10 14.73 5.07 -5.93
C PRO A 10 15.41 6.43 -5.72
N LYS A 11 16.58 6.66 -6.35
CA LYS A 11 17.28 7.95 -6.29
C LYS A 11 16.52 9.05 -7.04
N GLU A 12 16.03 8.74 -8.24
CA GLU A 12 15.26 9.70 -9.04
C GLU A 12 13.92 10.04 -8.38
N LEU A 13 13.30 9.06 -7.72
CA LEU A 13 12.08 9.28 -6.95
C LEU A 13 12.32 10.25 -5.78
N VAL A 14 13.38 10.05 -5.00
CA VAL A 14 13.74 10.96 -3.89
C VAL A 14 14.03 12.38 -4.39
N ILE A 15 14.69 12.51 -5.54
CA ILE A 15 14.93 13.82 -6.17
C ILE A 15 13.60 14.48 -6.55
N LEU A 16 12.69 13.73 -7.18
CA LEU A 16 11.36 14.24 -7.55
C LEU A 16 10.55 14.66 -6.32
N GLU A 17 10.52 13.85 -5.25
CA GLU A 17 9.85 14.18 -4.00
C GLU A 17 10.40 15.47 -3.38
N SER A 18 11.72 15.64 -3.42
CA SER A 18 12.39 16.85 -2.92
C SER A 18 11.97 18.08 -3.74
N LEU A 19 11.92 17.98 -5.07
CA LEU A 19 11.47 19.05 -5.94
C LEU A 19 10.00 19.42 -5.69
N VAL A 20 9.13 18.43 -5.51
CA VAL A 20 7.72 18.64 -5.18
C VAL A 20 7.59 19.34 -3.81
N ALA A 21 8.32 18.89 -2.79
CA ALA A 21 8.30 19.50 -1.47
C ALA A 21 8.77 20.97 -1.50
N LEU A 22 9.87 21.26 -2.20
CA LEU A 22 10.36 22.63 -2.37
C LEU A 22 9.32 23.52 -3.08
N THR A 23 8.74 23.03 -4.18
CA THR A 23 7.74 23.77 -4.96
C THR A 23 6.47 24.04 -4.14
N LEU A 24 6.00 23.06 -3.36
CA LEU A 24 4.79 23.19 -2.55
C LEU A 24 4.95 24.13 -1.35
N THR A 25 6.18 24.29 -0.86
CA THR A 25 6.48 25.07 0.36
C THR A 25 7.05 26.46 0.07
N GLU A 26 7.36 26.76 -1.20
CA GLU A 26 7.93 28.04 -1.62
C GLU A 26 7.02 29.23 -1.22
N GLY A 27 7.63 30.25 -0.61
CA GLY A 27 6.94 31.48 -0.19
C GLY A 27 5.96 31.33 0.98
N LYS A 28 5.80 30.12 1.55
CA LYS A 28 4.90 29.88 2.69
C LYS A 28 5.57 30.10 4.04
N SER A 29 4.76 30.41 5.04
CA SER A 29 5.22 30.49 6.43
C SER A 29 5.56 29.10 6.98
N SER A 30 6.36 29.04 8.04
CA SER A 30 6.64 27.78 8.76
C SER A 30 5.36 27.12 9.31
N THR A 31 4.38 27.92 9.74
CA THR A 31 3.07 27.45 10.20
C THR A 31 2.29 26.79 9.07
N ASP A 32 2.20 27.42 7.90
CA ASP A 32 1.48 26.86 6.74
C ASP A 32 2.13 25.57 6.26
N ASN A 33 3.47 25.53 6.22
CA ASN A 33 4.22 24.34 5.85
C ASN A 33 4.02 23.20 6.86
N ASN A 34 3.90 23.49 8.15
CA ASN A 34 3.60 22.49 9.16
C ASN A 34 2.21 21.87 8.95
N VAL A 35 1.20 22.71 8.71
CA VAL A 35 -0.17 22.24 8.44
C VAL A 35 -0.21 21.38 7.17
N LEU A 36 0.42 21.84 6.08
CA LEU A 36 0.48 21.10 4.82
C LEU A 36 1.22 19.75 4.98
N GLY A 37 2.36 19.75 5.66
CA GLY A 37 3.15 18.54 5.92
C GLY A 37 2.38 17.53 6.76
N ASN A 38 1.69 17.96 7.81
CA ASN A 38 0.86 17.09 8.65
C ASN A 38 -0.30 16.50 7.83
N PHE A 39 -0.95 17.31 6.99
CA PHE A 39 -2.02 16.84 6.11
C PHE A 39 -1.53 15.75 5.15
N LEU A 40 -0.42 16.00 4.42
CA LEU A 40 0.15 15.02 3.48
C LEU A 40 0.61 13.74 4.19
N THR A 41 1.18 13.86 5.39
CA THR A 41 1.58 12.71 6.21
C THR A 41 0.38 11.88 6.65
N ALA A 42 -0.71 12.52 7.07
CA ALA A 42 -1.94 11.81 7.43
C ALA A 42 -2.54 11.08 6.24
N VAL A 43 -2.59 11.73 5.07
CA VAL A 43 -3.06 11.12 3.82
C VAL A 43 -2.22 9.90 3.45
N SER A 44 -0.88 9.99 3.52
CA SER A 44 -0.02 8.84 3.21
C SER A 44 -0.25 7.68 4.18
N GLY A 45 -0.36 7.97 5.48
CA GLY A 45 -0.64 6.95 6.51
C GLY A 45 -1.97 6.23 6.28
N ILE A 46 -3.02 6.95 5.87
CA ILE A 46 -4.32 6.36 5.53
C ILE A 46 -4.19 5.46 4.29
N ILE A 47 -3.52 5.92 3.23
CA ILE A 47 -3.32 5.13 2.01
C ILE A 47 -2.58 3.83 2.32
N LEU A 48 -1.48 3.90 3.09
CA LEU A 48 -0.71 2.73 3.51
C LEU A 48 -1.52 1.77 4.37
N SER A 49 -2.35 2.30 5.27
CA SER A 49 -3.25 1.49 6.10
C SER A 49 -4.30 0.76 5.27
N ILE A 50 -4.88 1.42 4.27
CA ILE A 50 -5.82 0.79 3.33
C ILE A 50 -5.11 -0.33 2.54
N ALA A 51 -3.91 -0.07 2.02
CA ALA A 51 -3.15 -1.07 1.28
C ALA A 51 -2.82 -2.31 2.16
N ALA A 52 -2.41 -2.09 3.40
CA ALA A 52 -2.16 -3.18 4.36
C ALA A 52 -3.44 -3.98 4.64
N GLN A 53 -4.59 -3.33 4.79
CA GLN A 53 -5.87 -4.01 4.97
C GLN A 53 -6.28 -4.82 3.73
N GLN A 54 -6.06 -4.28 2.53
CA GLN A 54 -6.31 -5.00 1.27
C GLN A 54 -5.45 -6.26 1.17
N GLN A 55 -4.15 -6.15 1.42
CA GLN A 55 -3.22 -7.29 1.43
C GLN A 55 -3.62 -8.35 2.47
N ASN A 56 -4.05 -7.92 3.66
CA ASN A 56 -4.53 -8.83 4.69
C ASN A 56 -5.80 -9.58 4.25
N LEU A 57 -6.77 -8.89 3.65
CA LEU A 57 -7.99 -9.51 3.13
C LEU A 57 -7.72 -10.51 2.00
N GLU A 58 -6.76 -10.20 1.11
CA GLU A 58 -6.32 -11.13 0.06
C GLU A 58 -5.68 -12.39 0.66
N SER A 59 -4.80 -12.23 1.65
CA SER A 59 -4.18 -13.34 2.38
C SER A 59 -5.22 -14.23 3.09
N LEU A 60 -6.25 -13.62 3.70
CA LEU A 60 -7.34 -14.37 4.33
C LEU A 60 -8.15 -15.18 3.30
N LYS A 61 -8.49 -14.60 2.16
CA LYS A 61 -9.18 -15.32 1.07
C LYS A 61 -8.35 -16.49 0.53
N GLU A 62 -7.04 -16.31 0.42
CA GLU A 62 -6.15 -17.40 -0.01
C GLU A 62 -6.16 -18.55 1.00
N LYS A 63 -6.08 -18.25 2.30
CA LYS A 63 -6.17 -19.25 3.37
C LYS A 63 -7.51 -19.97 3.37
N GLU A 64 -8.63 -19.26 3.18
CA GLU A 64 -9.96 -19.87 3.06
C GLU A 64 -10.02 -20.87 1.90
N LYS A 65 -9.46 -20.50 0.74
CA LYS A 65 -9.36 -21.40 -0.42
C LYS A 65 -8.54 -22.64 -0.10
N GLN A 66 -7.38 -22.47 0.54
CA GLN A 66 -6.53 -23.60 0.96
C GLN A 66 -7.28 -24.55 1.92
N ILE A 67 -8.05 -24.01 2.88
CA ILE A 67 -8.88 -24.81 3.80
C ILE A 67 -9.93 -25.61 3.02
N GLN A 68 -10.64 -24.98 2.08
CA GLN A 68 -11.66 -25.66 1.27
C GLN A 68 -11.06 -26.79 0.44
N ASP A 69 -9.88 -26.57 -0.15
CA ASP A 69 -9.22 -27.59 -0.96
C ASP A 69 -8.68 -28.75 -0.11
N LEU A 70 -8.18 -28.48 1.10
CA LEU A 70 -7.83 -29.53 2.07
C LEU A 70 -9.05 -30.34 2.51
N GLN A 71 -10.19 -29.68 2.78
CA GLN A 71 -11.44 -30.37 3.11
C GLN A 71 -11.92 -31.31 2.00
N LYS A 72 -11.81 -30.89 0.74
CA LYS A 72 -12.12 -31.74 -0.42
C LYS A 72 -11.21 -32.96 -0.50
N GLN A 73 -9.90 -32.78 -0.26
CA GLN A 73 -8.93 -33.88 -0.26
C GLN A 73 -9.23 -34.90 0.84
N ILE A 74 -9.50 -34.44 2.07
CA ILE A 74 -9.88 -35.30 3.19
C ILE A 74 -11.15 -36.09 2.86
N LYS A 75 -12.15 -35.46 2.24
CA LYS A 75 -13.40 -36.13 1.85
C LYS A 75 -13.16 -37.22 0.81
N LYS A 76 -12.32 -36.98 -0.20
CA LYS A 76 -11.94 -38.00 -1.18
C LYS A 76 -11.28 -39.20 -0.52
N LEU A 77 -10.26 -38.96 0.31
CA LEU A 77 -9.54 -40.01 1.03
C LEU A 77 -10.47 -40.87 1.90
N LYS A 78 -11.48 -40.27 2.54
CA LYS A 78 -12.48 -41.00 3.33
C LYS A 78 -13.44 -41.86 2.50
N ASN A 79 -13.71 -41.47 1.25
CA ASN A 79 -14.61 -42.21 0.37
C ASN A 79 -13.89 -43.35 -0.38
N ASP A 80 -12.55 -43.27 -0.48
CA ASP A 80 -11.70 -44.28 -1.13
C ASP A 80 -11.23 -45.38 -0.15
N LEU A 81 -11.58 -45.27 1.15
CA LEU A 81 -11.37 -46.25 2.23
C LEU A 81 -12.67 -47.01 2.54
#